data_AF-A0A9P5SK04-F1
#
_entry.id   AF-A0A9P5SK04-F1
#
_cell.length_a   1.000
_cell.length_b   1.000
_cell.length_c   1.000
_cell.angle_alpha   90.00
_cell.angle_beta   90.00
_cell.angle_gamma   90.00
#
_symmetry.space_group_name_H-M   'P 1'
#
loop_
_entity.id
_entity.type
_entity.pdbx_description
1 polymer ?
#
loop_
_entity_poly.entity_id
_entity_poly.type
_entity_poly.pdbx_seq_one_letter_code
_entity_poly.pdbx_strand_id
1 'polypeptide(L)'
;MSVARNQVLGAYRNLLKAQKQTFKGDWNTLAAARQRTYTEFDLKRNETDEAKIKEQLELANQVASLLRHNLAQAVQVEDTDVYSLKLNKDHELGDNETLRQASKLRRLKNAEGKSTGGGCGSPSCCSA
;
A
#
# COMPACT_ATOMS: atom_id res chain seq x y z
N MET A 1 -32.19 15.20 15.08
CA MET A 1 -30.83 14.66 14.85
C MET A 1 -30.42 15.05 13.43
N SER A 2 -29.46 15.96 13.24
CA SER A 2 -29.06 16.37 11.88
C SER A 2 -28.39 15.20 11.14
N VAL A 3 -28.76 14.98 9.88
CA VAL A 3 -28.23 13.90 9.02
C VAL A 3 -26.70 13.94 8.94
N ALA A 4 -26.12 15.15 8.90
CA ALA A 4 -24.67 15.37 8.90
C ALA A 4 -23.96 14.78 10.12
N ARG A 5 -24.54 14.90 11.33
CA ARG A 5 -23.94 14.36 12.56
C ARG A 5 -23.81 12.83 12.51
N ASN A 6 -24.85 12.16 12.00
CA ASN A 6 -24.84 10.70 11.89
C ASN A 6 -23.80 10.21 10.88
N GLN A 7 -23.61 10.94 9.78
CA GLN A 7 -22.59 10.64 8.77
C GLN A 7 -21.18 10.78 9.35
N VAL A 8 -20.91 11.85 10.10
CA VAL A 8 -19.60 12.08 10.77
C VAL A 8 -19.29 10.97 11.77
N LEU A 9 -20.25 10.60 12.61
CA LEU A 9 -20.07 9.48 13.55
C LEU A 9 -19.91 8.13 12.82
N GLY A 10 -20.57 7.96 11.68
CA GLY A 10 -20.41 6.81 10.80
C GLY A 10 -18.98 6.68 10.28
N ALA A 11 -18.45 7.74 9.67
CA ALA A 11 -17.09 7.80 9.15
C ALA A 11 -16.04 7.58 10.26
N TYR A 12 -16.21 8.22 11.41
CA TYR A 12 -15.32 8.04 12.57
C TYR A 12 -15.26 6.57 13.02
N ARG A 13 -16.41 5.93 13.21
CA ARG A 13 -16.47 4.50 13.57
C ARG A 13 -15.89 3.61 12.48
N ASN A 14 -16.13 3.94 11.22
CA ASN A 14 -15.61 3.20 10.07
C ASN A 14 -14.06 3.18 10.09
N LEU A 15 -13.46 4.33 10.38
CA LEU A 15 -12.01 4.49 10.47
C LEU A 15 -11.43 3.71 11.67
N LEU A 16 -12.04 3.80 12.85
CA LEU A 16 -11.62 3.02 14.03
C LEU A 16 -11.72 1.51 13.82
N LYS A 17 -12.74 1.05 13.08
CA LYS A 17 -12.88 -0.36 12.70
C LYS A 17 -11.76 -0.80 11.76
N ALA A 18 -11.46 -0.02 10.73
CA ALA A 18 -10.36 -0.28 9.81
C ALA A 18 -9.03 -0.39 10.57
N GLN A 19 -8.70 0.59 11.41
CA GLN A 19 -7.48 0.56 12.24
C GLN A 19 -7.39 -0.70 13.11
N LYS A 20 -8.49 -1.09 13.78
CA LYS A 20 -8.51 -2.29 14.62
C LYS A 20 -8.25 -3.57 13.82
N GLN A 21 -8.74 -3.64 12.58
CA GLN A 21 -8.52 -4.80 11.71
C GLN A 21 -7.08 -4.84 11.19
N THR A 22 -6.57 -3.70 10.73
CA THR A 22 -5.22 -3.58 10.15
C THR A 22 -4.11 -3.77 11.18
N PHE A 23 -4.23 -3.16 12.36
CA PHE A 23 -3.20 -3.20 13.41
C PHE A 23 -3.46 -4.30 14.46
N LYS A 24 -4.09 -5.41 14.06
CA LYS A 24 -4.44 -6.49 14.99
C LYS A 24 -3.18 -7.16 15.55
N GLY A 25 -2.94 -6.96 16.85
CA GLY A 25 -1.79 -7.48 17.57
C GLY A 25 -0.67 -6.45 17.79
N ASP A 26 -0.77 -5.27 17.18
CA ASP A 26 0.12 -4.14 17.43
C ASP A 26 -0.64 -3.02 18.16
N TRP A 27 -0.65 -3.12 19.48
CA TRP A 27 -1.38 -2.21 20.36
C TRP A 27 -0.81 -0.80 20.35
N ASN A 28 0.50 -0.64 20.19
CA ASN A 28 1.17 0.65 20.20
C ASN A 28 0.77 1.46 18.97
N THR A 29 0.88 0.85 17.78
CA THR A 29 0.47 1.50 16.54
C THR A 29 -1.04 1.75 16.50
N LEU A 30 -1.85 0.80 17.01
CA LEU A 30 -3.30 0.99 17.12
C LEU A 30 -3.66 2.18 18.03
N ALA A 31 -3.00 2.31 19.19
CA ALA A 31 -3.25 3.42 20.11
C ALA A 31 -2.85 4.76 19.49
N ALA A 32 -1.67 4.84 18.86
CA ALA A 32 -1.21 6.04 18.17
C ALA A 32 -2.15 6.44 17.02
N ALA A 33 -2.59 5.48 16.21
CA ALA A 33 -3.51 5.73 15.11
C ALA A 33 -4.87 6.26 15.60
N ARG A 34 -5.42 5.66 16.68
CA ARG A 34 -6.66 6.13 17.31
C ARG A 34 -6.53 7.54 17.86
N GLN A 35 -5.42 7.83 18.54
CA GLN A 35 -5.15 9.15 19.08
C GLN A 35 -5.08 10.18 17.95
N ARG A 36 -4.40 9.86 16.85
CA ARG A 36 -4.33 10.75 15.68
C ARG A 36 -5.71 11.03 15.10
N THR A 37 -6.54 10.01 14.91
CA THR A 37 -7.92 10.18 14.45
C THR A 37 -8.72 11.05 15.41
N TYR A 38 -8.63 10.82 16.72
CA TYR A 38 -9.31 11.65 17.70
C TYR A 38 -8.89 13.12 17.58
N THR A 39 -7.58 13.40 17.54
CA THR A 39 -7.08 14.79 17.43
C THR A 39 -7.57 15.49 16.18
N GLU A 40 -7.56 14.81 15.02
CA GLU A 40 -8.02 15.41 13.76
C GLU A 40 -9.51 15.73 13.76
N PHE A 41 -10.34 14.84 14.32
CA PHE A 41 -11.78 15.07 14.42
C PHE A 41 -12.12 16.16 15.45
N ASP A 42 -11.35 16.26 16.53
CA ASP A 42 -11.56 17.28 17.56
C ASP A 42 -11.15 18.68 17.06
N LEU A 43 -10.03 18.78 16.32
CA LEU A 43 -9.61 20.03 15.67
C LEU A 43 -10.67 20.62 14.73
N LYS A 44 -11.45 19.75 14.06
CA LYS A 44 -12.47 20.13 13.07
C LYS A 44 -13.89 20.12 13.63
N ARG A 45 -14.04 19.95 14.95
CA ARG A 45 -15.34 19.78 15.62
C ARG A 45 -16.29 20.96 15.44
N ASN A 46 -15.74 22.17 15.31
CA ASN A 46 -16.50 23.42 15.22
C ASN A 46 -16.63 23.95 13.78
N GLU A 47 -16.25 23.18 12.76
CA GLU A 47 -16.43 23.60 11.38
C GLU A 47 -17.93 23.68 11.05
N THR A 48 -18.36 24.81 10.48
CA THR A 48 -19.75 25.07 10.11
C THR A 48 -19.99 25.05 8.61
N ASP A 49 -18.91 25.01 7.81
CA ASP A 49 -18.99 24.98 6.35
C ASP A 49 -19.33 23.56 5.85
N GLU A 50 -20.50 23.43 5.22
CA GLU A 50 -21.01 22.15 4.71
C GLU A 50 -20.10 21.53 3.64
N ALA A 51 -19.45 22.34 2.80
CA ALA A 51 -18.58 21.84 1.74
C ALA A 51 -17.35 21.15 2.32
N LYS A 52 -16.70 21.79 3.29
CA LYS A 52 -15.53 21.23 3.98
C LYS A 52 -15.88 19.99 4.80
N ILE A 53 -17.05 19.97 5.44
CA ILE A 53 -17.50 18.79 6.19
C ILE A 53 -17.63 17.58 5.25
N LYS A 54 -18.18 17.77 4.05
CA LYS A 54 -18.30 16.70 3.05
C LYS A 54 -16.92 16.22 2.57
N GLU A 55 -16.02 17.14 2.25
CA GLU A 55 -14.66 16.80 1.85
C GLU A 55 -13.92 15.99 2.93
N GLN A 56 -14.03 16.40 4.20
CA GLN A 56 -13.43 15.71 5.33
C GLN A 56 -14.04 14.31 5.56
N LEU A 57 -15.36 14.17 5.36
CA LEU A 57 -16.05 12.88 5.41
C LEU A 57 -15.55 11.93 4.33
N GLU A 58 -15.41 12.41 3.10
CA GLU A 58 -14.87 11.64 1.98
C GLU A 58 -13.43 11.22 2.26
N LEU A 59 -12.59 12.16 2.71
CA LEU A 59 -11.22 11.89 3.12
C LEU A 59 -11.14 10.81 4.20
N ALA A 60 -11.97 10.90 5.25
CA ALA A 60 -12.00 9.90 6.32
C ALA A 60 -12.36 8.49 5.81
N ASN A 61 -13.31 8.40 4.87
CA ASN A 61 -13.68 7.13 4.25
C ASN A 61 -12.59 6.60 3.32
N GLN A 62 -11.92 7.46 2.55
CA GLN A 62 -10.78 7.08 1.71
C GLN A 62 -9.62 6.55 2.55
N VAL A 63 -9.30 7.20 3.67
CA VAL A 63 -8.28 6.71 4.62
C VAL A 63 -8.68 5.35 5.19
N ALA A 64 -9.96 5.16 5.55
CA ALA A 64 -10.43 3.88 6.05
C ALA A 64 -10.37 2.76 4.99
N SER A 65 -10.54 3.11 3.71
CA SER A 65 -10.36 2.22 2.56
C SER A 65 -8.88 1.85 2.38
N LEU A 66 -8.00 2.86 2.36
CA LEU A 66 -6.56 2.68 2.24
C LEU A 66 -6.02 1.74 3.33
N LEU A 67 -6.41 1.95 4.59
CA LEU A 67 -6.00 1.10 5.70
C LEU A 67 -6.43 -0.37 5.53
N ARG A 68 -7.57 -0.63 4.88
CA ARG A 68 -8.10 -1.98 4.68
C ARG A 68 -7.48 -2.70 3.49
N HIS A 69 -7.29 -1.98 2.39
CA HIS A 69 -6.96 -2.57 1.10
C HIS A 69 -5.46 -2.50 0.80
N ASN A 70 -4.77 -1.46 1.27
CA ASN A 70 -3.42 -1.14 0.85
C ASN A 70 -2.36 -1.31 1.94
N LEU A 71 -2.75 -1.30 3.22
CA LEU A 71 -1.80 -1.41 4.34
C LEU A 71 -1.71 -2.85 4.85
N ALA A 72 -0.65 -3.55 4.47
CA ALA A 72 -0.31 -4.87 4.99
C ALA A 72 0.69 -4.80 6.15
N GLN A 73 0.47 -5.57 7.20
CA GLN A 73 1.37 -5.65 8.35
C GLN A 73 2.30 -6.86 8.20
N ALA A 74 3.62 -6.63 8.31
CA ALA A 74 4.60 -7.71 8.44
C ALA A 74 4.82 -8.03 9.92
N VAL A 75 4.76 -9.32 10.27
CA VAL A 75 5.03 -9.80 11.64
C VAL A 75 6.17 -10.80 11.56
N GLN A 76 7.20 -10.59 12.40
CA GLN A 76 8.32 -11.50 12.52
C GLN A 76 7.82 -12.86 13.04
N VAL A 77 8.25 -13.94 12.40
CA VAL A 77 7.99 -15.30 12.87
C VAL A 77 8.95 -15.58 14.03
N GLU A 78 8.42 -16.11 15.13
CA GLU A 78 9.17 -16.37 16.37
C GLU A 78 10.52 -17.06 16.10
N ASP A 79 11.58 -16.52 16.72
CA ASP A 79 12.95 -17.01 16.67
C ASP A 79 13.56 -17.16 15.26
N THR A 80 13.06 -16.39 14.27
CA THR A 80 13.63 -16.35 12.92
C THR A 80 13.78 -14.91 12.40
N ASP A 81 14.64 -14.72 11.41
CA ASP A 81 14.76 -13.44 10.66
C ASP A 81 13.70 -13.31 9.55
N VAL A 82 12.69 -14.18 9.55
CA VAL A 82 11.65 -14.23 8.52
C VAL A 82 10.42 -13.43 8.96
N TYR A 83 9.90 -12.61 8.06
CA TYR A 83 8.68 -11.83 8.28
C TYR A 83 7.53 -12.42 7.47
N SER A 84 6.41 -12.67 8.14
CA SER A 84 5.16 -13.08 7.51
C SER A 84 4.27 -11.87 7.26
N LEU A 85 3.85 -11.68 6.02
CA LEU A 85 2.94 -10.59 5.65
C LEU A 85 1.49 -11.02 5.89
N LYS A 86 0.77 -10.28 6.73
CA LYS A 86 -0.66 -10.51 7.00
C LYS A 86 -1.50 -9.87 5.91
N LEU A 87 -1.69 -10.60 4.81
CA LEU A 87 -2.63 -10.23 3.76
C LEU A 87 -4.03 -10.74 4.10
N ASN A 88 -5.01 -9.84 4.04
CA ASN A 88 -6.43 -10.18 4.17
C ASN A 88 -7.07 -10.29 2.77
N LYS A 89 -8.21 -10.97 2.67
CA LYS A 89 -8.99 -11.11 1.41
C LYS A 89 -9.38 -9.78 0.78
N ASP A 90 -9.49 -8.74 1.60
CA ASP A 90 -9.84 -7.40 1.15
C ASP A 90 -8.63 -6.65 0.56
N HIS A 91 -7.40 -7.17 0.67
CA HIS A 91 -6.27 -6.46 0.05
C HIS A 91 -6.40 -6.48 -1.47
N GLU A 92 -6.19 -5.32 -2.08
CA GLU A 92 -6.17 -5.21 -3.53
C GLU A 92 -4.94 -5.94 -4.06
N LEU A 93 -5.17 -7.10 -4.66
CA LEU A 93 -4.16 -7.86 -5.37
C LEU A 93 -4.08 -7.28 -6.78
N GLY A 94 -3.03 -6.51 -7.05
CA GLY A 94 -2.78 -6.02 -8.40
C GLY A 94 -2.50 -7.17 -9.37
N ASP A 95 -3.20 -7.19 -10.51
CA ASP A 95 -2.91 -8.10 -11.61
C ASP A 95 -1.55 -7.75 -12.22
N ASN A 96 -0.49 -8.43 -11.75
CA ASN A 96 0.89 -8.21 -12.19
C ASN A 96 1.17 -8.65 -13.64
N GLU A 97 0.14 -8.93 -14.44
CA GLU A 97 0.25 -9.44 -15.81
C GLU A 97 0.95 -8.45 -16.76
N THR A 98 0.67 -7.15 -16.64
CA THR A 98 1.32 -6.12 -17.48
C THR A 98 2.81 -5.97 -17.17
N LEU A 99 3.21 -6.05 -15.89
CA LEU A 99 4.61 -6.04 -15.44
C LEU A 99 5.35 -7.31 -15.88
N ARG A 100 4.69 -8.46 -15.84
CA ARG A 100 5.23 -9.74 -16.33
C ARG A 100 5.44 -9.71 -17.85
N GLN A 101 4.50 -9.14 -18.60
CA GLN A 101 4.64 -8.97 -20.04
C GLN A 101 5.77 -8.00 -20.39
N ALA A 102 5.87 -6.84 -19.71
CA ALA A 102 6.94 -5.88 -19.93
C ALA A 102 8.33 -6.47 -19.61
N SER A 103 8.47 -7.24 -18.52
CA SER A 103 9.72 -7.93 -18.17
C SER A 103 10.07 -9.06 -19.15
N LYS A 104 9.08 -9.82 -19.62
CA LYS A 104 9.26 -10.84 -20.67
C LYS A 104 9.73 -10.21 -21.98
N LEU A 105 9.12 -9.11 -22.42
CA LEU A 105 9.53 -8.36 -23.61
C LEU A 105 10.96 -7.81 -23.48
N ARG A 106 11.35 -7.29 -22.30
CA ARG A 106 12.74 -6.87 -22.04
C ARG A 106 13.73 -8.02 -22.12
N ARG A 107 13.38 -9.20 -21.58
CA ARG A 107 14.21 -10.40 -21.68
C ARG A 107 14.40 -10.86 -23.13
N LEU A 108 13.34 -10.84 -23.94
CA LEU A 108 13.40 -11.21 -25.36
C LEU A 108 14.30 -10.24 -26.16
N LYS A 109 14.14 -8.92 -25.97
CA LYS A 109 15.00 -7.92 -26.61
C LYS A 109 16.48 -8.08 -26.25
N ASN A 110 16.78 -8.41 -25.00
CA ASN A 110 18.16 -8.65 -24.55
C ASN A 110 18.74 -9.97 -25.09
N ALA A 111 17.90 -10.96 -25.40
CA ALA A 111 18.32 -12.21 -26.03
C ALA A 111 18.60 -12.02 -27.53
N GLU A 112 17.82 -11.18 -28.21
CA GLU A 112 18.02 -10.82 -29.63
C GLU A 112 19.28 -9.95 -29.84
N GLY A 113 19.65 -9.13 -28.85
CA GLY A 113 20.90 -8.34 -28.86
C GLY A 113 22.18 -9.15 -28.63
N LYS A 114 22.09 -10.48 -28.42
CA LYS A 114 23.23 -11.38 -28.21
C LYS A 114 23.48 -12.28 -29.44
N SER A 115 23.37 -11.73 -30.65
CA SER A 115 23.70 -12.46 -31.89
C SER A 115 24.58 -11.71 -32.89
N THR A 116 25.13 -10.53 -32.56
CA THR A 116 26.02 -9.82 -33.50
C THR A 116 27.28 -9.24 -32.83
N GLY A 117 28.41 -9.91 -33.09
CA GLY A 117 29.78 -9.39 -32.97
C GLY A 117 30.59 -10.00 -31.81
N GLY A 118 31.71 -10.69 -32.01
CA GLY A 118 32.42 -11.14 -33.19
C GLY A 118 33.63 -11.95 -32.70
N GLY A 119 33.74 -13.22 -33.11
CA GLY A 119 34.93 -14.03 -32.92
C GLY A 119 35.87 -13.80 -34.09
N CYS A 120 36.86 -12.91 -33.92
CA CYS A 120 37.97 -12.75 -34.84
C CYS A 120 38.91 -13.97 -34.73
N GLY A 121 38.63 -15.01 -35.51
CA GLY A 121 39.58 -16.07 -35.82
C GLY A 121 40.37 -15.71 -37.07
N SER A 122 41.56 -15.13 -36.90
CA SER A 122 42.58 -15.00 -37.95
C SER A 122 43.94 -15.43 -37.36
N PRO A 123 44.65 -16.39 -37.95
CA PRO A 123 45.91 -16.89 -37.41
C PRO A 123 47.10 -16.18 -38.06
N SER A 124 47.63 -15.12 -37.44
CA SER A 124 49.05 -14.75 -37.56
C SER A 124 49.42 -13.65 -36.58
N CYS A 125 50.72 -13.57 -36.27
CA CYS A 125 51.43 -12.63 -35.38
C CYS A 125 51.67 -13.11 -33.95
N CYS A 126 52.63 -14.04 -33.81
CA CYS A 126 53.79 -13.89 -32.91
C CYS A 126 54.77 -15.05 -33.20
N SER A 127 55.81 -14.77 -33.99
CA SER A 127 56.98 -15.64 -34.15
C SER A 127 58.22 -14.92 -33.61
N ALA A 128 59.06 -15.72 -32.93
CA ALA A 128 60.43 -15.47 -32.46
C ALA A 128 60.61 -14.48 -31.29
#